data_AF-A0A226QGY9-F1
#
_entry.id   AF-A0A226QGY9-F1
#
_cell.length_a   1.000
_cell.length_b   1.000
_cell.length_c   1.000
_cell.angle_alpha   90.00
_cell.angle_beta   90.00
_cell.angle_gamma   90.00
#
_symmetry.space_group_name_H-M   'P 1'
#
loop_
_entity.id
_entity.type
_entity.pdbx_description
1 polymer ?
#
loop_
_entity_poly.entity_id
_entity_poly.type
_entity_poly.pdbx_seq_one_letter_code
_entity_poly.pdbx_strand_id
1 'polypeptide(L)'
;MKMSKKKRLHPISVVANIVKQLKDAILPIILVIIVGNKTISSMWDIAVPFAIIIYTIVIGIVSWIRFTYRLEEGELRIEYGVFVRKKRYIPFERIQGISISQGFLQRMFGVVKVNVETAGNQLGEAEAVLTAVTREEAKQLQRLIQKSKEKTGAIENILPQDESTTSFAQNDQELEQETKNIIFSMSFWEIFQVAVTSGGAFGVISAIVIFVLQFDDIIPYEKLYKDAQKFIAHGMFYTVVTIILIFIAAYIISIIQNMMRYAFFTVEKAGENIIISRGLLERKKIAIPTERVQGIVVKENIIRRWFGYASVYIIHAGGAFNEGDPESIVLCPLIEKERIASVILSCLPDYSLNHEFIAPPKRARIRYMVRPLYFLLLPVCIVAYWLRPWGLLLLLLLPMASYFGYLSYRFAGWSISNYQLALRSRFLNVRTVYMLKNRIQSMEFSYNWFQQRKGLGTISATVMSGIGGAQGEVIDLDKEDLQTIYTWFKRTKGE
;
A
#
# COMPACT_ATOMS: atom_id res chain seq x y z
N MET A 1 12.42 5.69 -40.37
CA MET A 1 12.56 4.67 -39.31
C MET A 1 13.88 4.93 -38.57
N LYS A 2 13.86 5.67 -37.45
CA LYS A 2 15.08 6.00 -36.68
C LYS A 2 15.20 5.04 -35.49
N MET A 3 16.15 4.11 -35.55
CA MET A 3 16.50 3.27 -34.40
C MET A 3 16.93 4.18 -33.24
N SER A 4 16.23 4.11 -32.11
CA SER A 4 16.63 4.82 -30.90
C SER A 4 17.95 4.24 -30.38
N LYS A 5 18.96 5.09 -30.18
CA LYS A 5 20.26 4.69 -29.60
C LYS A 5 20.05 4.05 -28.22
N LYS A 6 20.79 2.98 -27.92
CA LYS A 6 20.78 2.37 -26.57
C LYS A 6 21.29 3.38 -25.54
N LYS A 7 20.52 3.59 -24.48
CA LYS A 7 20.88 4.45 -23.35
C LYS A 7 21.22 3.61 -22.12
N ARG A 8 22.04 4.16 -21.24
CA ARG A 8 22.37 3.59 -19.92
C ARG A 8 21.72 4.42 -18.82
N LEU A 9 21.56 3.83 -17.65
CA LEU A 9 21.18 4.57 -16.45
C LEU A 9 22.30 5.54 -16.05
N HIS A 10 21.96 6.57 -15.29
CA HIS A 10 22.97 7.46 -14.71
C HIS A 10 23.86 6.70 -13.73
N PRO A 11 25.20 6.92 -13.69
CA PRO A 11 26.13 6.18 -12.83
C PRO A 11 25.75 6.12 -11.35
N ILE A 12 25.05 7.14 -10.85
CA ILE A 12 24.54 7.19 -9.47
C ILE A 12 23.64 6.01 -9.10
N SER A 13 23.07 5.29 -10.07
CA SER A 13 22.33 4.05 -9.80
C SER A 13 23.21 2.99 -9.13
N VAL A 14 24.52 2.96 -9.41
CA VAL A 14 25.47 2.04 -8.75
C VAL A 14 25.50 2.33 -7.26
N VAL A 15 25.73 3.60 -6.89
CA VAL A 15 25.77 4.03 -5.48
C VAL A 15 24.44 3.79 -4.80
N ALA A 16 23.32 4.13 -5.46
CA ALA A 16 21.99 3.92 -4.89
C ALA A 16 21.70 2.44 -4.60
N ASN A 17 22.12 1.53 -5.50
CA ASN A 17 21.97 0.10 -5.31
C ASN A 17 22.88 -0.43 -4.19
N ILE A 18 24.14 0.03 -4.11
CA ILE A 18 25.07 -0.35 -3.04
C ILE A 18 24.57 0.12 -1.69
N VAL A 19 24.09 1.36 -1.58
CA VAL A 19 23.53 1.89 -0.32
C VAL A 19 22.32 1.08 0.11
N LYS A 20 21.46 0.67 -0.83
CA LYS A 20 20.33 -0.23 -0.54
C LYS A 20 20.83 -1.58 0.00
N GLN A 21 21.76 -2.23 -0.69
CA GLN A 21 22.32 -3.52 -0.28
C GLN A 21 23.04 -3.45 1.07
N LEU A 22 23.80 -2.39 1.33
CA LEU A 22 24.43 -2.15 2.63
C LEU A 22 23.36 -1.99 3.71
N LYS A 23 22.32 -1.17 3.49
CA LYS A 23 21.22 -1.00 4.45
C LYS A 23 20.57 -2.34 4.80
N ASP A 24 20.32 -3.18 3.80
CA ASP A 24 19.71 -4.50 3.99
C ASP A 24 20.67 -5.48 4.72
N ALA A 25 21.99 -5.26 4.61
CA ALA A 25 23.03 -6.05 5.28
C ALA A 25 23.42 -5.57 6.69
N ILE A 26 23.04 -4.34 7.10
CA ILE A 26 23.40 -3.78 8.43
C ILE A 26 22.94 -4.69 9.56
N LEU A 27 21.69 -5.17 9.51
CA LEU A 27 21.10 -5.94 10.60
C LEU A 27 21.76 -7.33 10.77
N PRO A 28 22.00 -8.10 9.68
CA PRO A 28 22.85 -9.29 9.74
C PRO A 28 24.27 -9.04 10.27
N ILE A 29 24.92 -7.94 9.85
CA ILE A 29 26.30 -7.63 10.28
C ILE A 29 26.37 -7.32 11.77
N ILE A 30 25.46 -6.46 12.26
CA ILE A 30 25.37 -6.12 13.69
C ILE A 30 25.12 -7.38 14.52
N LEU A 31 24.24 -8.27 14.05
CA LEU A 31 23.98 -9.55 14.71
C LEU A 31 25.26 -10.40 14.81
N VAL A 32 25.99 -10.58 13.71
CA VAL A 32 27.25 -11.36 13.70
C VAL A 32 28.26 -10.77 14.70
N ILE A 33 28.34 -9.44 14.82
CA ILE A 33 29.25 -8.76 15.75
C ILE A 33 28.81 -8.98 17.21
N ILE A 34 27.53 -8.82 17.53
CA ILE A 34 26.98 -8.95 18.89
C ILE A 34 27.02 -10.40 19.37
N VAL A 35 26.61 -11.34 18.52
CA VAL A 35 26.50 -12.78 18.84
C VAL A 35 27.86 -13.45 18.83
N GLY A 36 28.72 -13.07 17.89
CA GLY A 36 30.00 -13.72 17.68
C GLY A 36 30.91 -13.64 18.90
N ASN A 37 30.73 -12.63 19.76
CA ASN A 37 31.60 -12.33 20.92
C ASN A 37 33.09 -12.52 20.59
N LYS A 38 33.43 -12.28 19.32
CA LYS A 38 34.77 -12.49 18.77
C LYS A 38 35.48 -11.17 18.96
N THR A 39 36.44 -11.15 19.88
CA THR A 39 37.57 -10.23 19.74
C THR A 39 38.09 -10.44 18.32
N ILE A 40 38.18 -9.36 17.53
CA ILE A 40 38.81 -9.38 16.21
C ILE A 40 40.22 -9.94 16.43
N SER A 41 40.38 -11.23 16.17
CA SER A 41 41.56 -11.99 16.58
C SER A 41 42.24 -12.62 15.38
N SER A 42 41.50 -12.80 14.27
CA SER A 42 42.03 -13.28 13.02
C SER A 42 41.87 -12.24 11.91
N MET A 43 42.85 -12.14 11.02
CA MET A 43 42.78 -11.29 9.82
C MET A 43 41.55 -11.59 8.96
N TRP A 44 41.05 -12.83 9.01
CA TRP A 44 39.85 -13.28 8.30
C TRP A 44 38.56 -12.61 8.78
N ASP A 45 38.48 -12.18 10.04
CA ASP A 45 37.30 -11.50 10.59
C ASP A 45 37.09 -10.11 9.93
N ILE A 46 38.15 -9.51 9.37
CA ILE A 46 38.10 -8.26 8.58
C ILE A 46 38.10 -8.54 7.08
N ALA A 47 38.95 -9.47 6.63
CA ALA A 47 39.16 -9.74 5.21
C ALA A 47 37.88 -10.24 4.52
N VAL A 48 37.07 -11.07 5.19
CA VAL A 48 35.83 -11.61 4.61
C VAL A 48 34.76 -10.51 4.41
N PRO A 49 34.38 -9.70 5.43
CA PRO A 49 33.47 -8.57 5.21
C PRO A 49 33.97 -7.59 4.15
N PHE A 50 35.28 -7.30 4.14
CA PHE A 50 35.87 -6.40 3.16
C PHE A 50 35.78 -6.95 1.73
N ALA A 51 36.07 -8.24 1.54
CA ALA A 51 35.93 -8.93 0.26
C ALA A 51 34.46 -8.93 -0.22
N ILE A 52 33.49 -9.13 0.68
CA ILE A 52 32.06 -9.04 0.37
C ILE A 52 31.68 -7.64 -0.10
N ILE A 53 32.18 -6.59 0.57
CA ILE A 53 31.93 -5.19 0.17
C ILE A 53 32.51 -4.94 -1.23
N ILE A 54 33.75 -5.35 -1.49
CA ILE A 54 34.38 -5.19 -2.81
C ILE A 54 33.59 -5.95 -3.88
N TYR A 55 33.25 -7.21 -3.64
CA TYR A 55 32.48 -8.04 -4.54
C TYR A 55 31.13 -7.38 -4.89
N THR A 56 30.45 -6.82 -3.89
CA THR A 56 29.18 -6.10 -4.03
C THR A 56 29.34 -4.86 -4.92
N ILE A 57 30.40 -4.07 -4.72
CA ILE A 57 30.71 -2.90 -5.54
C ILE A 57 30.98 -3.31 -6.99
N VAL A 58 31.83 -4.31 -7.20
CA VAL A 58 32.20 -4.80 -8.55
C VAL A 58 30.96 -5.29 -9.30
N ILE A 59 30.12 -6.12 -8.66
CA ILE A 59 28.86 -6.58 -9.26
C ILE A 59 27.92 -5.42 -9.55
N GLY A 60 27.82 -4.44 -8.65
CA GLY A 60 27.00 -3.24 -8.86
C GLY A 60 27.43 -2.46 -10.11
N ILE A 61 28.74 -2.28 -10.32
CA ILE A 61 29.31 -1.61 -11.49
C ILE A 61 29.06 -2.43 -12.76
N VAL A 62 29.36 -3.73 -12.76
CA VAL A 62 29.15 -4.59 -13.93
C VAL A 62 27.67 -4.65 -14.30
N SER A 63 26.77 -4.74 -13.32
CA SER A 63 25.32 -4.66 -13.50
C SER A 63 24.90 -3.37 -14.18
N TRP A 64 25.44 -2.23 -13.75
CA TRP A 64 25.16 -0.92 -14.35
C TRP A 64 25.67 -0.80 -15.79
N ILE A 65 26.91 -1.23 -16.07
CA ILE A 65 27.47 -1.20 -17.44
C ILE A 65 26.61 -2.04 -18.38
N ARG A 66 26.12 -3.18 -17.89
CA ARG A 66 25.27 -4.10 -18.64
C ARG A 66 23.82 -3.61 -18.73
N PHE A 67 23.31 -2.77 -17.84
CA PHE A 67 21.94 -2.29 -17.90
C PHE A 67 21.75 -1.25 -19.02
N THR A 68 20.96 -1.58 -20.04
CA THR A 68 20.62 -0.67 -21.13
C THR A 68 19.14 -0.64 -21.40
N TYR A 69 18.61 0.52 -21.76
CA TYR A 69 17.21 0.69 -22.15
C TYR A 69 17.10 1.53 -23.43
N ARG A 70 15.99 1.38 -24.15
CA ARG A 70 15.67 2.15 -25.35
C ARG A 70 14.16 2.22 -25.56
N LEU A 71 13.72 3.29 -26.21
CA LEU A 71 12.31 3.53 -26.58
C LEU A 71 12.21 3.39 -28.09
N GLU A 72 11.50 2.38 -28.58
CA GLU A 72 11.45 2.08 -30.01
C GLU A 72 10.12 1.42 -30.36
N GLU A 73 9.53 1.76 -31.51
CA GLU A 73 8.33 1.08 -32.05
C GLU A 73 7.13 1.03 -31.08
N GLY A 74 6.98 2.01 -30.20
CA GLY A 74 5.91 2.00 -29.19
C GLY A 74 6.19 1.06 -28.01
N GLU A 75 7.44 0.64 -27.81
CA GLU A 75 7.85 -0.25 -26.73
C GLU A 75 9.01 0.35 -25.90
N LEU A 76 8.98 0.06 -24.60
CA LEU A 76 10.12 0.18 -23.70
C LEU A 76 10.89 -1.14 -23.71
N ARG A 77 12.10 -1.13 -24.28
CA ARG A 77 12.98 -2.30 -24.36
C ARG A 77 14.12 -2.17 -23.35
N ILE A 78 14.26 -3.16 -22.47
CA ILE A 78 15.25 -3.17 -21.39
C ILE A 78 16.08 -4.43 -21.48
N GLU A 79 17.40 -4.29 -21.36
CA GLU A 79 18.34 -5.39 -21.29
C GLU A 79 19.16 -5.29 -19.99
N TYR A 80 19.16 -6.35 -19.19
CA TYR A 80 19.80 -6.36 -17.88
C TYR A 80 20.32 -7.75 -17.49
N GLY A 81 21.02 -7.84 -16.36
CA GLY A 81 21.60 -9.06 -15.84
C GLY A 81 23.13 -9.14 -16.02
N VAL A 82 23.80 -9.66 -14.99
CA VAL A 82 25.26 -9.81 -14.94
C VAL A 82 25.67 -11.13 -15.57
N PHE A 83 25.30 -12.27 -14.99
CA PHE A 83 25.66 -13.60 -15.50
C PHE A 83 24.74 -14.06 -16.65
N VAL A 84 23.43 -13.87 -16.48
CA VAL A 84 22.40 -14.24 -17.47
C VAL A 84 21.79 -12.97 -18.05
N ARG A 85 21.84 -12.84 -19.38
CA ARG A 85 21.29 -11.68 -20.09
C ARG A 85 19.77 -11.82 -20.25
N LYS A 86 19.02 -10.89 -19.66
CA LYS A 86 17.57 -10.80 -19.79
C LYS A 86 17.20 -9.65 -20.72
N LYS A 87 16.25 -9.88 -21.62
CA LYS A 87 15.65 -8.84 -22.48
C LYS A 87 14.15 -8.77 -22.17
N ARG A 88 13.64 -7.58 -21.88
CA ARG A 88 12.22 -7.32 -21.64
C ARG A 88 11.73 -6.29 -22.63
N TYR A 89 10.58 -6.56 -23.23
CA TYR A 89 9.91 -5.71 -24.21
C TYR A 89 8.54 -5.38 -23.64
N ILE A 90 8.29 -4.09 -23.40
CA ILE A 90 7.08 -3.61 -22.75
C ILE A 90 6.38 -2.64 -23.71
N PRO A 91 5.35 -3.09 -24.44
CA PRO A 91 4.53 -2.19 -25.26
C PRO A 91 3.90 -1.08 -24.41
N PHE A 92 3.86 0.15 -24.90
CA PHE A 92 3.31 1.30 -24.18
C PHE A 92 1.83 1.12 -23.84
N GLU A 93 1.08 0.40 -24.68
CA GLU A 93 -0.32 0.03 -24.47
C GLU A 93 -0.52 -0.83 -23.22
N ARG A 94 0.45 -1.71 -22.92
CA ARG A 94 0.40 -2.56 -21.73
C ARG A 94 0.71 -1.79 -20.44
N ILE A 95 1.27 -0.59 -20.53
CA ILE A 95 1.67 0.23 -19.37
C ILE A 95 0.42 0.77 -18.64
N GLN A 96 0.20 0.21 -17.46
CA GLN A 96 -0.92 0.51 -16.58
C GLN A 96 -0.68 1.77 -15.75
N GLY A 97 0.56 2.01 -15.36
CA GLY A 97 0.93 3.31 -14.82
C GLY A 97 2.41 3.45 -14.57
N ILE A 98 2.76 4.67 -14.16
CA ILE A 98 4.14 5.09 -13.98
C ILE A 98 4.21 5.81 -12.65
N SER A 99 5.18 5.43 -11.82
CA SER A 99 5.55 6.22 -10.65
C SER A 99 6.96 6.75 -10.80
N ILE A 100 7.12 8.04 -10.52
CA ILE A 100 8.42 8.71 -10.52
C ILE A 100 8.77 8.96 -9.06
N SER A 101 9.94 8.50 -8.62
CA SER A 101 10.45 8.78 -7.29
C SER A 101 11.83 9.40 -7.33
N GLN A 102 12.12 10.29 -6.38
CA GLN A 102 13.38 10.99 -6.26
C GLN A 102 13.85 10.97 -4.82
N GLY A 103 14.66 9.97 -4.50
CA GLY A 103 15.39 9.86 -3.24
C GLY A 103 16.43 10.97 -3.07
N PHE A 104 17.05 11.01 -1.89
CA PHE A 104 18.07 12.00 -1.56
C PHE A 104 19.24 12.00 -2.56
N LEU A 105 19.82 10.83 -2.85
CA LEU A 105 20.90 10.69 -3.84
C LEU A 105 20.44 11.16 -5.22
N GLN A 106 19.27 10.73 -5.68
CA GLN A 106 18.74 11.13 -6.98
C GLN A 106 18.52 12.64 -7.09
N ARG A 107 18.12 13.29 -5.98
CA ARG A 107 17.94 14.76 -5.91
C ARG A 107 19.25 15.50 -6.09
N MET A 108 20.31 15.08 -5.40
CA MET A 108 21.63 15.73 -5.49
C MET A 108 22.19 15.69 -6.92
N PHE A 109 21.92 14.60 -7.65
CA PHE A 109 22.40 14.42 -9.03
C PHE A 109 21.36 14.80 -10.10
N GLY A 110 20.23 15.41 -9.74
CA GLY A 110 19.22 15.87 -10.70
C GLY A 110 18.49 14.77 -11.49
N VAL A 111 18.60 13.50 -11.07
CA VAL A 111 17.98 12.34 -11.72
C VAL A 111 16.74 11.86 -10.96
N VAL A 112 15.99 10.93 -11.55
CA VAL A 112 14.80 10.31 -10.95
C VAL A 112 14.78 8.81 -11.19
N LYS A 113 14.12 8.08 -10.31
CA LYS A 113 13.76 6.68 -10.49
C LYS A 113 12.38 6.61 -11.16
N VAL A 114 12.23 5.79 -12.18
CA VAL A 114 10.95 5.55 -12.87
C VAL A 114 10.57 4.09 -12.72
N ASN A 115 9.41 3.82 -12.14
CA ASN A 115 8.83 2.49 -12.08
C ASN A 115 7.67 2.41 -13.08
N VAL A 116 7.70 1.40 -13.93
CA VAL A 116 6.69 1.14 -14.96
C VAL A 116 5.95 -0.13 -14.57
N GLU A 117 4.63 -0.03 -14.55
CA GLU A 117 3.73 -1.13 -14.20
C GLU A 117 2.88 -1.51 -15.40
N THR A 118 2.61 -2.80 -15.55
CA THR A 118 1.76 -3.34 -16.63
C THR A 118 0.73 -4.33 -16.11
N ALA A 119 -0.24 -4.62 -16.98
CA ALA A 119 -1.25 -5.63 -16.71
C ALA A 119 -0.61 -7.04 -16.73
N GLY A 120 -0.79 -7.80 -15.65
CA GLY A 120 -0.45 -9.22 -15.60
C GLY A 120 0.82 -9.61 -14.84
N ASN A 121 1.53 -8.67 -14.17
CA ASN A 121 2.67 -9.07 -13.33
C ASN A 121 2.19 -9.59 -11.95
N GLN A 122 2.63 -10.79 -11.57
CA GLN A 122 2.06 -11.58 -10.47
C GLN A 122 2.73 -11.36 -9.08
N LEU A 123 3.63 -10.39 -8.91
CA LEU A 123 4.45 -10.33 -7.68
C LEU A 123 4.62 -8.94 -7.03
N GLY A 124 3.72 -7.98 -7.25
CA GLY A 124 3.81 -6.67 -6.59
C GLY A 124 5.10 -5.88 -6.90
N GLU A 125 5.87 -6.32 -7.90
CA GLU A 125 7.04 -5.64 -8.42
C GLU A 125 6.67 -4.92 -9.73
N ALA A 126 7.21 -3.70 -9.88
CA ALA A 126 7.16 -3.01 -11.16
C ALA A 126 7.80 -3.88 -12.24
N GLU A 127 7.16 -4.00 -13.40
CA GLU A 127 7.68 -4.80 -14.51
C GLU A 127 9.02 -4.25 -15.01
N ALA A 128 9.22 -2.94 -14.87
CA ALA A 128 10.48 -2.29 -15.14
C ALA A 128 10.79 -1.18 -14.13
N VAL A 129 12.05 -1.14 -13.69
CA VAL A 129 12.58 -0.11 -12.81
C VAL A 129 13.81 0.53 -13.45
N LEU A 130 13.70 1.81 -13.78
CA LEU A 130 14.81 2.64 -14.22
C LEU A 130 15.33 3.41 -13.00
N THR A 131 16.37 2.91 -12.33
CA THR A 131 16.83 3.42 -11.02
C THR A 131 17.28 4.88 -11.03
N ALA A 132 17.85 5.32 -12.14
CA ALA A 132 18.32 6.70 -12.31
C ALA A 132 18.32 7.10 -13.78
N VAL A 133 17.36 7.94 -14.16
CA VAL A 133 17.24 8.58 -15.47
C VAL A 133 17.08 10.09 -15.29
N THR A 134 17.40 10.88 -16.31
CA THR A 134 17.22 12.33 -16.22
C THR A 134 15.73 12.69 -16.14
N ARG A 135 15.41 13.85 -15.57
CA ARG A 135 14.01 14.32 -15.49
C ARG A 135 13.38 14.50 -16.88
N GLU A 136 14.17 14.94 -17.85
CA GLU A 136 13.72 15.12 -19.24
C GLU A 136 13.37 13.78 -19.88
N GLU A 137 14.21 12.75 -19.70
CA GLU A 137 13.92 11.40 -20.19
C GLU A 137 12.68 10.80 -19.55
N ALA A 138 12.49 11.00 -18.24
CA ALA A 138 11.28 10.56 -17.56
C ALA A 138 10.02 11.25 -18.09
N LYS A 139 10.08 12.58 -18.31
CA LYS A 139 8.98 13.34 -18.94
C LYS A 139 8.73 12.88 -20.38
N GLN A 140 9.79 12.61 -21.15
CA GLN A 140 9.68 12.12 -22.52
C GLN A 140 9.01 10.74 -22.56
N LEU A 141 9.41 9.83 -21.67
CA LEU A 141 8.79 8.51 -21.52
C LEU A 141 7.30 8.62 -21.20
N GLN A 142 6.94 9.48 -20.25
CA GLN A 142 5.55 9.74 -19.89
C GLN A 142 4.74 10.26 -21.10
N ARG A 143 5.27 11.24 -21.84
CA ARG A 143 4.63 11.80 -23.04
C ARG A 143 4.44 10.76 -24.13
N LEU A 144 5.43 9.88 -24.36
CA LEU A 144 5.34 8.84 -25.38
C LEU A 144 4.29 7.77 -25.03
N ILE A 145 4.22 7.39 -23.76
CA ILE A 145 3.21 6.43 -23.28
C ILE A 145 1.81 7.03 -23.37
N GLN A 146 1.66 8.31 -23.02
CA GLN A 146 0.40 9.04 -23.13
C GLN A 146 -0.06 9.13 -24.59
N LYS A 147 0.80 9.61 -25.50
CA LYS A 147 0.49 9.67 -26.94
C LYS A 147 0.15 8.32 -27.55
N SER A 148 0.78 7.25 -27.07
CA SER A 148 0.47 5.89 -27.53
C SER A 148 -0.94 5.47 -27.12
N LYS A 149 -1.36 5.77 -25.88
CA LYS A 149 -2.71 5.47 -25.41
C LYS A 149 -3.78 6.28 -26.13
N GLU A 150 -3.52 7.56 -26.40
CA GLU A 150 -4.42 8.41 -27.18
C GLU A 150 -4.61 7.87 -28.60
N LYS A 151 -3.53 7.39 -29.25
CA LYS A 151 -3.64 6.75 -30.56
C LYS A 151 -4.44 5.45 -30.53
N THR A 152 -4.25 4.60 -29.53
CA THR A 152 -5.01 3.35 -29.41
C THR A 152 -6.49 3.62 -29.10
N GLY A 153 -6.81 4.63 -28.29
CA GLY A 153 -8.19 5.07 -28.03
C GLY A 153 -8.86 5.75 -29.23
N ALA A 154 -8.09 6.42 -30.09
CA ALA A 154 -8.57 6.99 -31.34
C ALA A 154 -8.77 5.94 -32.46
N ILE A 155 -8.26 4.72 -32.32
CA ILE A 155 -8.47 3.64 -33.30
C ILE A 155 -9.81 2.92 -33.07
N GLU A 156 -10.41 3.02 -31.88
CA GLU A 156 -11.75 2.46 -31.61
C GLU A 156 -12.88 3.33 -32.19
N ASN A 157 -12.57 4.59 -32.53
CA ASN A 157 -13.44 5.50 -33.25
C ASN A 157 -12.73 5.96 -34.51
N ILE A 158 -12.80 5.23 -35.63
CA ILE A 158 -12.82 5.76 -37.02
C ILE A 158 -12.70 4.58 -38.00
N LEU A 159 -13.74 4.38 -38.80
CA LEU A 159 -13.71 4.37 -40.27
C LEU A 159 -15.14 4.66 -40.76
N PRO A 160 -15.35 5.44 -41.84
CA PRO A 160 -14.55 6.53 -42.40
C PRO A 160 -15.38 7.79 -42.75
N GLN A 161 -14.75 8.98 -42.86
CA GLN A 161 -14.64 9.73 -44.13
C GLN A 161 -14.00 11.13 -43.98
N ASP A 162 -13.19 11.39 -45.00
CA ASP A 162 -12.75 12.64 -45.63
C ASP A 162 -11.58 13.49 -45.09
N GLU A 163 -10.70 13.71 -46.06
CA GLU A 163 -9.44 14.42 -46.08
C GLU A 163 -9.63 15.92 -45.83
N SER A 164 -8.75 16.50 -45.00
CA SER A 164 -8.06 17.76 -45.30
C SER A 164 -6.98 18.03 -44.25
N THR A 165 -5.73 17.84 -44.67
CA THR A 165 -4.51 18.34 -44.05
C THR A 165 -4.56 19.84 -43.80
N THR A 166 -4.32 20.33 -42.57
CA THR A 166 -3.36 21.43 -42.31
C THR A 166 -3.08 21.72 -40.82
N SER A 167 -1.79 21.95 -40.55
CA SER A 167 -1.15 22.72 -39.46
C SER A 167 -1.64 22.60 -38.01
N PHE A 168 -0.85 21.92 -37.17
CA PHE A 168 -0.55 22.39 -35.81
C PHE A 168 0.93 22.14 -35.49
N ALA A 169 1.79 22.95 -36.11
CA ALA A 169 3.12 23.25 -35.62
C ALA A 169 3.05 24.65 -35.01
N GLN A 170 2.68 24.72 -33.72
CA GLN A 170 2.79 25.86 -32.79
C GLN A 170 1.81 25.60 -31.66
N ASN A 171 2.29 25.01 -30.55
CA ASN A 171 1.75 25.19 -29.20
C ASN A 171 2.63 24.47 -28.16
N ASP A 172 3.95 24.68 -28.26
CA ASP A 172 4.92 24.16 -27.29
C ASP A 172 5.14 25.11 -26.09
N GLN A 173 4.31 26.15 -25.91
CA GLN A 173 4.45 27.10 -24.80
C GLN A 173 3.24 27.26 -23.86
N GLU A 174 2.11 26.59 -24.08
CA GLU A 174 0.91 26.77 -23.20
C GLU A 174 0.68 25.65 -22.17
N LEU A 175 1.45 24.55 -22.19
CA LEU A 175 1.25 23.41 -21.29
C LEU A 175 1.83 23.57 -19.86
N GLU A 176 2.37 24.74 -19.51
CA GLU A 176 2.84 25.04 -18.14
C GLU A 176 1.82 25.79 -17.28
N GLN A 177 0.65 26.15 -17.82
CA GLN A 177 -0.42 26.89 -17.12
C GLN A 177 -1.76 26.17 -17.04
N GLU A 178 -1.85 24.86 -17.30
CA GLU A 178 -3.03 24.11 -16.85
C GLU A 178 -3.10 24.21 -15.32
N THR A 179 -4.07 25.00 -14.86
CA THR A 179 -4.42 25.25 -13.46
C THR A 179 -4.25 23.99 -12.63
N LYS A 180 -3.20 23.96 -11.78
CA LYS A 180 -3.04 22.93 -10.76
C LYS A 180 -4.22 23.05 -9.80
N ASN A 181 -5.31 22.36 -10.09
CA ASN A 181 -6.43 22.21 -9.17
C ASN A 181 -5.99 21.25 -8.07
N ILE A 182 -5.31 21.80 -7.07
CA ILE A 182 -4.98 21.12 -5.83
C ILE A 182 -6.30 20.89 -5.10
N ILE A 183 -6.73 19.63 -5.04
CA ILE A 183 -7.98 19.22 -4.42
C ILE A 183 -7.78 18.98 -2.92
N PHE A 184 -6.62 18.41 -2.57
CA PHE A 184 -6.31 18.07 -1.20
C PHE A 184 -4.83 18.27 -0.91
N SER A 185 -4.54 18.86 0.24
CA SER A 185 -3.20 19.05 0.77
C SER A 185 -3.24 18.88 2.28
N MET A 186 -2.16 18.36 2.86
CA MET A 186 -2.06 18.19 4.31
C MET A 186 -1.19 19.25 4.97
N SER A 187 -1.66 19.73 6.11
CA SER A 187 -0.87 20.50 7.07
C SER A 187 0.12 19.60 7.81
N PHE A 188 1.12 20.24 8.43
CA PHE A 188 2.09 19.54 9.28
C PHE A 188 1.43 18.75 10.42
N TRP A 189 0.38 19.32 11.03
CA TRP A 189 -0.35 18.67 12.14
C TRP A 189 -1.14 17.45 11.71
N GLU A 190 -1.79 17.49 10.54
CA GLU A 190 -2.48 16.32 9.99
C GLU A 190 -1.49 15.19 9.65
N ILE A 191 -0.29 15.52 9.17
CA ILE A 191 0.78 14.54 8.91
C ILE A 191 1.24 13.89 10.22
N PHE A 192 1.43 14.69 11.28
CA PHE A 192 1.77 14.17 12.60
C PHE A 192 0.67 13.23 13.14
N GLN A 193 -0.59 13.64 13.04
CA GLN A 193 -1.74 12.81 13.42
C GLN A 193 -1.77 11.49 12.64
N VAL A 194 -1.51 11.51 11.33
CA VAL A 194 -1.38 10.27 10.53
C VAL A 194 -0.25 9.40 11.04
N ALA A 195 0.94 9.96 11.28
CA ALA A 195 2.10 9.20 11.72
C ALA A 195 1.86 8.48 13.04
N VAL A 196 1.19 9.12 13.99
CA VAL A 196 0.84 8.54 15.30
C VAL A 196 -0.30 7.50 15.17
N THR A 197 -1.30 7.75 14.32
CA THR A 197 -2.53 6.94 14.25
C THR A 197 -2.55 5.87 13.15
N SER A 198 -1.55 5.82 12.28
CA SER A 198 -1.47 4.89 11.14
C SER A 198 -1.08 3.46 11.54
N GLY A 199 -0.82 3.20 12.82
CA GLY A 199 -0.43 1.88 13.30
C GLY A 199 1.03 1.53 13.00
N GLY A 200 1.84 2.46 12.47
CA GLY A 200 3.29 2.28 12.32
C GLY A 200 4.00 1.94 13.64
N ALA A 201 3.39 2.36 14.76
CA ALA A 201 3.71 1.92 16.11
C ALA A 201 3.67 0.39 16.31
N PHE A 202 2.58 -0.26 15.87
CA PHE A 202 2.43 -1.71 15.98
C PHE A 202 3.42 -2.44 15.08
N GLY A 203 3.75 -1.87 13.91
CA GLY A 203 4.80 -2.41 13.04
C GLY A 203 6.17 -2.48 13.71
N VAL A 204 6.53 -1.45 14.52
CA VAL A 204 7.77 -1.47 15.32
C VAL A 204 7.70 -2.55 16.40
N ILE A 205 6.59 -2.64 17.13
CA ILE A 205 6.39 -3.64 18.17
C ILE A 205 6.49 -5.06 17.57
N SER A 206 5.81 -5.31 16.45
CA SER A 206 5.89 -6.58 15.73
C SER A 206 7.30 -6.88 15.23
N ALA A 207 8.01 -5.90 14.68
CA ALA A 207 9.38 -6.08 14.23
C ALA A 207 10.33 -6.43 15.38
N ILE A 208 10.17 -5.79 16.54
CA ILE A 208 10.95 -6.11 17.74
C ILE A 208 10.59 -7.50 18.26
N VAL A 209 9.30 -7.86 18.32
CA VAL A 209 8.87 -9.19 18.76
C VAL A 209 9.38 -10.28 17.82
N ILE A 210 9.25 -10.10 16.50
CA ILE A 210 9.81 -11.03 15.51
C ILE A 210 11.32 -11.13 15.66
N PHE A 211 12.01 -10.00 15.87
CA PHE A 211 13.45 -9.98 16.13
C PHE A 211 13.78 -10.82 17.38
N VAL A 212 13.11 -10.59 18.51
CA VAL A 212 13.33 -11.36 19.73
C VAL A 212 13.06 -12.85 19.52
N LEU A 213 11.94 -13.21 18.88
CA LEU A 213 11.56 -14.60 18.63
C LEU A 213 12.51 -15.32 17.66
N GLN A 214 12.98 -14.63 16.61
CA GLN A 214 13.91 -15.19 15.62
C GLN A 214 15.30 -15.45 16.20
N PHE A 215 15.67 -14.73 17.27
CA PHE A 215 17.00 -14.79 17.89
C PHE A 215 16.97 -15.38 19.31
N ASP A 216 15.89 -16.02 19.72
CA ASP A 216 15.73 -16.61 21.06
C ASP A 216 16.89 -17.58 21.38
N ASP A 217 17.24 -18.46 20.45
CA ASP A 217 18.34 -19.43 20.62
C ASP A 217 19.75 -18.80 20.61
N ILE A 218 19.86 -17.58 20.08
CA ILE A 218 21.12 -16.90 19.80
C ILE A 218 21.44 -15.86 20.89
N ILE A 219 20.42 -15.40 21.61
CA ILE A 219 20.57 -14.47 22.73
C ILE A 219 21.06 -15.27 23.95
N PRO A 220 22.27 -15.01 24.50
CA PRO A 220 22.80 -15.77 25.63
C PRO A 220 22.11 -15.34 26.94
N TYR A 221 20.89 -15.83 27.16
CA TYR A 221 20.06 -15.48 28.32
C TYR A 221 20.75 -15.75 29.64
N GLU A 222 21.56 -16.81 29.76
CA GLU A 222 22.30 -17.13 30.99
C GLU A 222 23.36 -16.10 31.35
N LYS A 223 24.04 -15.50 30.36
CA LYS A 223 25.00 -14.41 30.60
C LYS A 223 24.28 -13.12 30.98
N LEU A 224 23.20 -12.80 30.25
CA LEU A 224 22.32 -11.68 30.58
C LEU A 224 21.74 -11.82 32.00
N TYR A 225 21.36 -13.03 32.42
CA TYR A 225 20.85 -13.31 33.77
C TYR A 225 21.94 -13.24 34.84
N LYS A 226 23.14 -13.77 34.59
CA LYS A 226 24.27 -13.71 35.54
C LYS A 226 24.75 -12.27 35.76
N ASP A 227 24.81 -11.46 34.72
CA ASP A 227 25.14 -10.04 34.82
C ASP A 227 23.99 -9.25 35.46
N ALA A 228 22.73 -9.60 35.14
CA ALA A 228 21.56 -9.04 35.82
C ALA A 228 21.52 -9.41 37.32
N GLN A 229 21.97 -10.59 37.73
CA GLN A 229 22.01 -11.03 39.13
C GLN A 229 22.92 -10.15 39.99
N LYS A 230 24.02 -9.62 39.43
CA LYS A 230 24.88 -8.63 40.11
C LYS A 230 24.21 -7.26 40.23
N PHE A 231 23.28 -6.95 39.33
CA PHE A 231 22.49 -5.73 39.34
C PHE A 231 21.19 -5.86 40.18
N ILE A 232 20.69 -7.07 40.47
CA ILE A 232 19.32 -7.36 40.96
C ILE A 232 18.92 -6.70 42.30
N ALA A 233 19.83 -6.14 43.10
CA ALA A 233 19.44 -5.32 44.25
C ALA A 233 18.86 -3.94 43.86
N HIS A 234 19.20 -3.41 42.67
CA HIS A 234 18.70 -2.15 42.11
C HIS A 234 18.34 -2.23 40.60
N GLY A 235 18.52 -3.40 39.96
CA GLY A 235 18.72 -3.55 38.52
C GLY A 235 17.49 -3.88 37.68
N MET A 236 16.46 -4.50 38.27
CA MET A 236 15.23 -4.80 37.54
C MET A 236 14.56 -3.51 37.07
N PHE A 237 14.58 -2.47 37.91
CA PHE A 237 14.05 -1.15 37.56
C PHE A 237 14.81 -0.52 36.38
N TYR A 238 16.16 -0.47 36.43
CA TYR A 238 16.96 0.08 35.34
C TYR A 238 16.82 -0.69 34.03
N THR A 239 16.74 -2.02 34.08
CA THR A 239 16.52 -2.85 32.89
C THR A 239 15.15 -2.58 32.27
N VAL A 240 14.08 -2.55 33.08
CA VAL A 240 12.73 -2.22 32.60
C VAL A 240 12.67 -0.81 32.03
N VAL A 241 13.26 0.18 32.70
CA VAL A 241 13.34 1.57 32.22
C VAL A 241 14.11 1.66 30.90
N THR A 242 15.23 0.96 30.77
CA THR A 242 16.04 0.94 29.53
C THR A 242 15.26 0.33 28.38
N ILE A 243 14.58 -0.79 28.62
CA ILE A 243 13.70 -1.42 27.62
C ILE A 243 12.61 -0.44 27.19
N ILE A 244 11.90 0.17 28.14
CA ILE A 244 10.87 1.18 27.86
C ILE A 244 11.43 2.35 27.04
N LEU A 245 12.61 2.86 27.39
CA LEU A 245 13.28 3.93 26.64
C LEU A 245 13.62 3.51 25.20
N ILE A 246 14.10 2.29 24.98
CA ILE A 246 14.35 1.75 23.64
C ILE A 246 13.03 1.67 22.84
N PHE A 247 11.95 1.19 23.46
CA PHE A 247 10.63 1.16 22.82
C PHE A 247 10.13 2.57 22.47
N ILE A 248 10.29 3.55 23.36
CA ILE A 248 9.94 4.95 23.13
C ILE A 248 10.78 5.53 21.98
N ALA A 249 12.10 5.30 21.98
CA ALA A 249 12.99 5.76 20.93
C ALA A 249 12.62 5.16 19.56
N ALA A 250 12.38 3.84 19.50
CA ALA A 250 11.95 3.15 18.29
C ALA A 250 10.59 3.67 17.79
N TYR A 251 9.67 3.96 18.72
CA TYR A 251 8.37 4.55 18.42
C TYR A 251 8.50 5.97 17.83
N ILE A 252 9.34 6.83 18.42
CA ILE A 252 9.64 8.17 17.90
C ILE A 252 10.26 8.09 16.50
N ILE A 253 11.22 7.20 16.28
CA ILE A 253 11.83 6.98 14.96
C ILE A 253 10.77 6.59 13.93
N SER A 254 9.83 5.71 14.28
CA SER A 254 8.73 5.31 13.38
C SER A 254 7.78 6.46 13.06
N ILE A 255 7.48 7.33 14.04
CA ILE A 255 6.71 8.56 13.79
C ILE A 255 7.44 9.44 12.79
N ILE A 256 8.73 9.73 13.03
CA ILE A 256 9.54 10.59 12.15
C ILE A 256 9.58 10.00 10.73
N GLN A 257 9.84 8.71 10.59
CA GLN A 257 9.84 8.04 9.29
C GLN A 257 8.48 8.16 8.56
N ASN A 258 7.37 7.99 9.28
CA ASN A 258 6.04 8.16 8.72
C ASN A 258 5.74 9.62 8.34
N MET A 259 6.17 10.59 9.15
CA MET A 259 6.05 12.02 8.82
C MET A 259 6.84 12.34 7.55
N MET A 260 8.08 11.86 7.43
CA MET A 260 8.88 12.04 6.22
C MET A 260 8.26 11.37 4.99
N ARG A 261 7.54 10.26 5.16
CA ARG A 261 6.83 9.53 4.10
C ARG A 261 5.61 10.29 3.56
N TYR A 262 4.89 11.00 4.42
CA TYR A 262 3.69 11.78 4.09
C TYR A 262 3.93 13.30 4.01
N ALA A 263 5.17 13.76 4.15
CA ALA A 263 5.52 15.17 4.00
C ALA A 263 5.11 15.71 2.62
N PHE A 264 4.58 16.94 2.58
CA PHE A 264 4.10 17.62 1.35
C PHE A 264 3.08 16.78 0.55
N PHE A 265 2.23 16.01 1.24
CA PHE A 265 1.20 15.22 0.58
C PHE A 265 0.19 16.14 -0.11
N THR A 266 0.04 15.94 -1.42
CA THR A 266 -0.86 16.72 -2.28
C THR A 266 -1.56 15.80 -3.29
N VAL A 267 -2.82 16.10 -3.55
CA VAL A 267 -3.66 15.48 -4.58
C VAL A 267 -4.12 16.55 -5.53
N GLU A 268 -3.82 16.36 -6.80
CA GLU A 268 -4.16 17.25 -7.89
C GLU A 268 -4.98 16.47 -8.92
N LYS A 269 -5.99 17.10 -9.52
CA LYS A 269 -6.65 16.57 -10.73
C LYS A 269 -6.16 17.34 -11.93
N ALA A 270 -5.52 16.63 -12.85
CA ALA A 270 -5.00 17.16 -14.11
C ALA A 270 -5.66 16.40 -15.27
N GLY A 271 -6.69 17.00 -15.86
CA GLY A 271 -7.53 16.35 -16.88
C GLY A 271 -8.14 15.04 -16.35
N GLU A 272 -7.84 13.94 -17.03
CA GLU A 272 -8.28 12.57 -16.69
C GLU A 272 -7.34 11.85 -15.70
N ASN A 273 -6.34 12.54 -15.14
CA ASN A 273 -5.39 11.94 -14.21
C ASN A 273 -5.52 12.52 -12.79
N ILE A 274 -5.51 11.65 -11.80
CA ILE A 274 -5.30 11.99 -10.39
C ILE A 274 -3.81 11.86 -10.11
N ILE A 275 -3.19 12.96 -9.71
CA ILE A 275 -1.77 13.05 -9.40
C ILE A 275 -1.61 13.15 -7.89
N ILE A 276 -0.89 12.18 -7.32
CA ILE A 276 -0.58 12.13 -5.89
C ILE A 276 0.93 12.35 -5.73
N SER A 277 1.29 13.41 -5.01
CA SER A 277 2.69 13.74 -4.70
C SER A 277 2.93 13.68 -3.19
N ARG A 278 4.02 13.04 -2.75
CA ARG A 278 4.37 12.91 -1.32
C ARG A 278 5.85 12.64 -1.08
N GLY A 279 6.29 12.89 0.15
CA GLY A 279 7.57 12.43 0.70
C GLY A 279 8.68 13.49 0.71
N LEU A 280 9.44 13.52 1.80
CA LEU A 280 10.59 14.43 1.98
C LEU A 280 11.91 13.76 1.56
N LEU A 281 12.16 12.54 2.04
CA LEU A 281 13.36 11.75 1.72
C LEU A 281 13.31 11.24 0.27
N GLU A 282 12.21 10.56 -0.04
CA GLU A 282 11.91 10.07 -1.38
C GLU A 282 10.65 10.77 -1.88
N ARG A 283 10.84 11.80 -2.72
CA ARG A 283 9.73 12.53 -3.35
C ARG A 283 9.12 11.61 -4.40
N LYS A 284 7.92 11.10 -4.14
CA LYS A 284 7.18 10.20 -5.03
C LYS A 284 6.02 10.97 -5.67
N LYS A 285 5.89 10.85 -6.99
CA LYS A 285 4.78 11.35 -7.80
C LYS A 285 4.16 10.18 -8.55
N ILE A 286 2.88 9.94 -8.30
CA ILE A 286 2.08 8.85 -8.89
C ILE A 286 0.97 9.50 -9.71
N ALA A 287 0.82 9.11 -10.98
CA ALA A 287 -0.26 9.56 -11.84
C ALA A 287 -1.17 8.38 -12.15
N ILE A 288 -2.46 8.53 -11.83
CA ILE A 288 -3.47 7.48 -11.95
C ILE A 288 -4.59 7.99 -12.86
N PRO A 289 -4.85 7.35 -14.01
CA PRO A 289 -6.01 7.69 -14.83
C PRO A 289 -7.31 7.41 -14.06
N THR A 290 -8.27 8.34 -14.13
CA THR A 290 -9.58 8.24 -13.46
C THR A 290 -10.36 7.01 -13.90
N GLU A 291 -10.31 6.66 -15.19
CA GLU A 291 -10.96 5.47 -15.76
C GLU A 291 -10.47 4.15 -15.15
N ARG A 292 -9.24 4.16 -14.61
CA ARG A 292 -8.63 2.99 -13.99
C ARG A 292 -8.95 2.89 -12.50
N VAL A 293 -9.76 3.81 -11.95
CA VAL A 293 -10.29 3.71 -10.60
C VAL A 293 -11.46 2.75 -10.58
N GLN A 294 -11.28 1.64 -9.86
CA GLN A 294 -12.24 0.54 -9.79
C GLN A 294 -13.17 0.65 -8.58
N GLY A 295 -12.74 1.36 -7.53
CA GLY A 295 -13.53 1.59 -6.34
C GLY A 295 -12.84 2.51 -5.34
N ILE A 296 -13.57 2.86 -4.28
CA ILE A 296 -13.09 3.73 -3.20
C ILE A 296 -13.24 2.99 -1.88
N VAL A 297 -12.18 3.00 -1.06
CA VAL A 297 -12.21 2.42 0.29
C VAL A 297 -12.03 3.51 1.32
N VAL A 298 -13.00 3.67 2.21
CA VAL A 298 -12.89 4.53 3.38
C VAL A 298 -12.58 3.66 4.59
N LYS A 299 -11.42 3.88 5.20
CA LYS A 299 -10.97 3.19 6.43
C LYS A 299 -11.05 4.15 7.61
N GLU A 300 -11.77 3.75 8.65
CA GLU A 300 -11.88 4.49 9.90
C GLU A 300 -11.18 3.71 11.02
N ASN A 301 -9.98 4.15 11.38
CA ASN A 301 -9.29 3.62 12.55
C ASN A 301 -10.03 4.03 13.83
N ILE A 302 -9.96 3.21 14.88
CA ILE A 302 -10.64 3.47 16.17
C ILE A 302 -10.37 4.91 16.67
N ILE A 303 -9.10 5.29 16.69
CA ILE A 303 -8.66 6.62 17.16
C ILE A 303 -9.18 7.72 16.24
N ARG A 304 -8.98 7.58 14.92
CA ARG A 304 -9.40 8.59 13.92
C ARG A 304 -10.91 8.82 13.98
N ARG A 305 -11.68 7.75 14.16
CA ARG A 305 -13.14 7.81 14.26
C ARG A 305 -13.59 8.63 15.46
N TRP A 306 -12.94 8.49 16.62
CA TRP A 306 -13.28 9.28 17.82
C TRP A 306 -13.06 10.78 17.59
N PHE A 307 -12.11 11.15 16.73
CA PHE A 307 -11.85 12.53 16.36
C PHE A 307 -12.58 12.98 15.08
N GLY A 308 -13.47 12.16 14.50
CA GLY A 308 -14.21 12.54 13.28
C GLY A 308 -13.44 12.43 11.96
N TYR A 309 -12.30 11.75 11.96
CA TYR A 309 -11.45 11.56 10.77
C TYR A 309 -11.57 10.15 10.18
N ALA A 310 -11.24 10.05 8.89
CA ALA A 310 -11.05 8.79 8.18
C ALA A 310 -9.90 8.90 7.17
N SER A 311 -9.61 7.78 6.53
CA SER A 311 -8.63 7.69 5.44
C SER A 311 -9.30 7.14 4.20
N VAL A 312 -8.98 7.74 3.05
CA VAL A 312 -9.59 7.41 1.77
C VAL A 312 -8.53 6.79 0.88
N TYR A 313 -8.86 5.65 0.30
CA TYR A 313 -8.03 4.90 -0.60
C TYR A 313 -8.77 4.68 -1.91
N ILE A 314 -8.03 4.64 -3.00
CA ILE A 314 -8.51 4.29 -4.33
C ILE A 314 -8.08 2.86 -4.63
N ILE A 315 -9.02 2.05 -5.11
CA ILE A 315 -8.75 0.77 -5.73
C ILE A 315 -8.45 1.04 -7.20
N HIS A 316 -7.33 0.52 -7.70
CA HIS A 316 -6.86 0.79 -9.05
C HIS A 316 -6.69 -0.51 -9.85
N ALA A 317 -7.05 -0.47 -11.13
CA ALA A 317 -6.73 -1.51 -12.10
C ALA A 317 -5.25 -1.36 -12.56
N GLY A 318 -4.34 -1.74 -11.67
CA GLY A 318 -2.90 -1.73 -11.88
C GLY A 318 -2.20 -2.20 -10.60
N GLY A 319 -0.99 -2.75 -10.75
CA GLY A 319 -0.22 -3.35 -9.65
C GLY A 319 0.29 -2.34 -8.61
N ALA A 320 1.24 -2.79 -7.80
CA ALA A 320 1.60 -2.20 -6.52
C ALA A 320 2.34 -0.86 -6.59
N PHE A 321 1.61 0.24 -6.65
CA PHE A 321 2.16 1.58 -6.39
C PHE A 321 2.51 1.82 -4.91
N ASN A 322 2.25 0.87 -3.99
CA ASN A 322 2.31 1.10 -2.55
C ASN A 322 3.15 0.05 -1.80
N GLU A 323 4.01 0.52 -0.89
CA GLU A 323 4.67 -0.30 0.13
C GLU A 323 3.70 -0.46 1.31
N GLY A 324 2.94 -1.55 1.35
CA GLY A 324 2.08 -1.91 2.47
C GLY A 324 0.80 -2.63 2.06
N ASP A 325 -0.15 -1.89 1.47
CA ASP A 325 -1.43 -2.44 1.00
C ASP A 325 -1.37 -2.58 -0.54
N PRO A 326 -1.20 -3.81 -1.07
CA PRO A 326 -0.98 -4.03 -2.49
C PRO A 326 -2.23 -3.77 -3.35
N GLU A 327 -3.42 -3.66 -2.74
CA GLU A 327 -4.70 -3.52 -3.43
C GLU A 327 -5.15 -2.06 -3.58
N SER A 328 -4.57 -1.12 -2.83
CA SER A 328 -5.09 0.25 -2.76
C SER A 328 -4.04 1.35 -2.60
N ILE A 329 -4.31 2.48 -3.23
CA ILE A 329 -3.47 3.69 -3.20
C ILE A 329 -4.11 4.70 -2.26
N VAL A 330 -3.32 5.26 -1.35
CA VAL A 330 -3.81 6.28 -0.41
C VAL A 330 -4.12 7.57 -1.17
N LEU A 331 -5.38 7.97 -1.23
CA LEU A 331 -5.83 9.25 -1.79
C LEU A 331 -5.79 10.34 -0.73
N CYS A 332 -6.37 10.10 0.44
CA CYS A 332 -6.38 11.05 1.56
C CYS A 332 -5.95 10.30 2.83
N PRO A 333 -4.71 10.50 3.32
CA PRO A 333 -4.22 9.81 4.51
C PRO A 333 -5.03 10.15 5.77
N LEU A 334 -5.54 11.38 5.85
CA LEU A 334 -6.43 11.86 6.90
C LEU A 334 -7.35 12.92 6.31
N ILE A 335 -8.64 12.77 6.53
CA ILE A 335 -9.65 13.73 6.11
C ILE A 335 -10.83 13.67 7.07
N GLU A 336 -11.43 14.82 7.36
CA GLU A 336 -12.67 14.91 8.13
C GLU A 336 -13.81 14.23 7.36
N LYS A 337 -14.63 13.45 8.07
CA LYS A 337 -15.68 12.63 7.44
C LYS A 337 -16.62 13.43 6.54
N GLU A 338 -16.97 14.64 6.96
CA GLU A 338 -17.90 15.52 6.25
C GLU A 338 -17.32 16.01 4.92
N ARG A 339 -15.99 16.19 4.85
CA ARG A 339 -15.29 16.66 3.65
C ARG A 339 -15.08 15.56 2.61
N ILE A 340 -15.15 14.29 3.00
CA ILE A 340 -14.88 13.15 2.11
C ILE A 340 -15.73 13.20 0.84
N ALA A 341 -17.03 13.43 0.99
CA ALA A 341 -17.95 13.48 -0.14
C ALA A 341 -17.58 14.58 -1.15
N SER A 342 -17.25 15.78 -0.66
CA SER A 342 -16.84 16.91 -1.52
C SER A 342 -15.54 16.65 -2.27
N VAL A 343 -14.54 16.10 -1.59
CA VAL A 343 -13.23 15.79 -2.17
C VAL A 343 -13.35 14.68 -3.22
N ILE A 344 -14.11 13.62 -2.93
CA ILE A 344 -14.34 12.56 -3.90
C ILE A 344 -15.10 13.08 -5.11
N LEU A 345 -16.17 13.86 -4.93
CA LEU A 345 -16.95 14.38 -6.06
C LEU A 345 -16.10 15.24 -7.00
N SER A 346 -15.14 16.01 -6.46
CA SER A 346 -14.23 16.82 -7.28
C SER A 346 -13.23 15.97 -8.10
N CYS A 347 -12.74 14.86 -7.53
CA CYS A 347 -11.81 13.93 -8.20
C CYS A 347 -12.51 12.95 -9.15
N LEU A 348 -13.61 12.36 -8.69
CA LEU A 348 -14.30 11.20 -9.22
C LEU A 348 -15.82 11.47 -9.19
N PRO A 349 -16.37 12.18 -10.19
CA PRO A 349 -17.76 12.63 -10.18
C PRO A 349 -18.78 11.47 -10.22
N ASP A 350 -18.38 10.30 -10.73
CA ASP A 350 -19.24 9.12 -10.84
C ASP A 350 -19.57 8.47 -9.49
N TYR A 351 -18.83 8.81 -8.43
CA TYR A 351 -19.00 8.22 -7.09
C TYR A 351 -19.79 9.12 -6.17
N SER A 352 -20.86 8.58 -5.57
CA SER A 352 -21.72 9.27 -4.61
C SER A 352 -21.58 8.68 -3.21
N LEU A 353 -21.02 9.45 -2.26
CA LEU A 353 -20.76 8.98 -0.89
C LEU A 353 -21.85 9.39 0.13
N ASN A 354 -22.83 10.19 -0.29
CA ASN A 354 -23.95 10.61 0.57
C ASN A 354 -25.09 9.61 0.46
N HIS A 355 -25.12 8.61 1.34
CA HIS A 355 -26.25 7.69 1.42
C HIS A 355 -26.36 7.04 2.80
N GLU A 356 -27.58 6.63 3.13
CA GLU A 356 -27.85 5.87 4.34
C GLU A 356 -27.56 4.39 4.12
N PHE A 357 -27.06 3.74 5.16
CA PHE A 357 -26.74 2.31 5.16
C PHE A 357 -27.88 1.52 5.79
N ILE A 358 -28.35 0.50 5.08
CA ILE A 358 -29.27 -0.50 5.60
C ILE A 358 -28.47 -1.44 6.50
N ALA A 359 -28.86 -1.49 7.78
CA ALA A 359 -28.18 -2.30 8.79
C ALA A 359 -28.65 -3.76 8.74
N PRO A 360 -27.81 -4.73 9.16
CA PRO A 360 -28.22 -6.12 9.26
C PRO A 360 -29.40 -6.31 10.23
N PRO A 361 -30.26 -7.31 10.00
CA PRO A 361 -31.46 -7.52 10.81
C PRO A 361 -31.12 -7.83 12.28
N LYS A 362 -32.00 -7.46 13.22
CA LYS A 362 -31.78 -7.61 14.68
C LYS A 362 -31.39 -9.03 15.11
N ARG A 363 -31.86 -10.05 14.38
CA ARG A 363 -31.52 -11.48 14.59
C ARG A 363 -30.04 -11.81 14.36
N ALA A 364 -29.32 -11.00 13.57
CA ALA A 364 -27.89 -11.15 13.35
C ALA A 364 -27.04 -10.70 14.55
N ARG A 365 -27.56 -9.79 15.40
CA ARG A 365 -26.84 -9.18 16.53
C ARG A 365 -26.12 -10.19 17.41
N ILE A 366 -26.81 -11.23 17.85
CA ILE A 366 -26.26 -12.27 18.75
C ILE A 366 -25.08 -12.99 18.07
N ARG A 367 -25.18 -13.22 16.76
CA ARG A 367 -24.15 -13.95 16.03
C ARG A 367 -22.86 -13.15 15.88
N TYR A 368 -22.99 -11.85 15.64
CA TYR A 368 -21.87 -10.92 15.67
C TYR A 368 -21.17 -10.88 17.03
N MET A 369 -21.93 -10.90 18.14
CA MET A 369 -21.38 -10.91 19.50
C MET A 369 -20.67 -12.22 19.86
N VAL A 370 -21.21 -13.36 19.42
CA VAL A 370 -20.68 -14.68 19.80
C VAL A 370 -19.53 -15.13 18.89
N ARG A 371 -19.50 -14.74 17.61
CA ARG A 371 -18.46 -15.14 16.65
C ARG A 371 -17.01 -14.94 17.14
N PRO A 372 -16.59 -13.77 17.69
CA PRO A 372 -15.22 -13.62 18.18
C PRO A 372 -14.90 -14.52 19.38
N LEU A 373 -15.91 -14.93 20.15
CA LEU A 373 -15.72 -15.82 21.31
C LEU A 373 -15.29 -17.23 20.88
N TYR A 374 -15.72 -17.72 19.72
CA TYR A 374 -15.30 -19.04 19.23
C TYR A 374 -13.78 -19.16 19.08
N PHE A 375 -13.14 -18.07 18.65
CA PHE A 375 -11.69 -18.04 18.46
C PHE A 375 -10.93 -17.73 19.76
N LEU A 376 -11.53 -16.97 20.69
CA LEU A 376 -10.85 -16.51 21.90
C LEU A 376 -11.04 -17.41 23.12
N LEU A 377 -12.14 -18.15 23.22
CA LEU A 377 -12.48 -18.87 24.45
C LEU A 377 -11.42 -19.90 24.85
N LEU A 378 -11.02 -20.78 23.93
CA LEU A 378 -10.04 -21.83 24.20
C LEU A 378 -8.63 -21.28 24.56
N PRO A 379 -8.00 -20.40 23.76
CA PRO A 379 -6.67 -19.87 24.11
C PRO A 379 -6.69 -19.05 25.38
N VAL A 380 -7.74 -18.23 25.61
CA VAL A 380 -7.85 -17.44 26.85
C VAL A 380 -7.98 -18.34 28.07
N CYS A 381 -8.79 -19.41 28.02
CA CYS A 381 -8.93 -20.34 29.13
C CYS A 381 -7.63 -21.11 29.44
N ILE A 382 -6.88 -21.54 28.42
CA ILE A 382 -5.60 -22.25 28.59
C ILE A 382 -4.56 -21.33 29.25
N VAL A 383 -4.40 -20.12 28.71
CA VAL A 383 -3.43 -19.15 29.23
C VAL A 383 -3.83 -18.69 30.63
N ALA A 384 -5.13 -18.48 30.88
CA ALA A 384 -5.65 -18.14 32.21
C ALA A 384 -5.41 -19.22 33.25
N TYR A 385 -5.44 -20.50 32.85
CA TYR A 385 -5.15 -21.63 33.75
C TYR A 385 -3.67 -21.69 34.14
N TRP A 386 -2.76 -21.50 33.18
CA TRP A 386 -1.32 -21.56 33.40
C TRP A 386 -0.77 -20.39 34.22
N LEU A 387 -1.31 -19.18 34.06
CA LEU A 387 -0.79 -17.95 34.68
C LEU A 387 -1.51 -17.56 35.99
N ARG A 388 -2.11 -18.51 36.72
CA ARG A 388 -2.87 -18.20 37.94
C ARG A 388 -1.98 -17.55 39.03
N PRO A 389 -2.48 -16.54 39.76
CA PRO A 389 -3.85 -16.00 39.71
C PRO A 389 -4.07 -14.93 38.63
N TRP A 390 -3.00 -14.27 38.15
CA TRP A 390 -3.07 -13.14 37.22
C TRP A 390 -3.72 -13.47 35.87
N GLY A 391 -3.62 -14.73 35.45
CA GLY A 391 -4.25 -15.25 34.24
C GLY A 391 -5.78 -15.10 34.22
N LEU A 392 -6.45 -15.06 35.38
CA LEU A 392 -7.90 -14.85 35.45
C LEU A 392 -8.34 -13.50 34.87
N LEU A 393 -7.47 -12.48 34.88
CA LEU A 393 -7.75 -11.18 34.26
C LEU A 393 -7.98 -11.30 32.75
N LEU A 394 -7.41 -12.31 32.08
CA LEU A 394 -7.63 -12.55 30.65
C LEU A 394 -9.07 -12.92 30.32
N LEU A 395 -9.85 -13.43 31.28
CA LEU A 395 -11.28 -13.71 31.07
C LEU A 395 -12.08 -12.45 30.74
N LEU A 396 -11.59 -11.27 31.14
CA LEU A 396 -12.19 -9.97 30.81
C LEU A 396 -12.13 -9.67 29.29
N LEU A 397 -11.24 -10.34 28.55
CA LEU A 397 -11.20 -10.24 27.08
C LEU A 397 -12.45 -10.82 26.42
N LEU A 398 -13.16 -11.76 27.05
CA LEU A 398 -14.37 -12.37 26.49
C LEU A 398 -15.54 -11.36 26.39
N PRO A 399 -15.98 -10.68 27.47
CA PRO A 399 -17.02 -9.66 27.34
C PRO A 399 -16.57 -8.48 26.46
N MET A 400 -15.29 -8.12 26.50
CA MET A 400 -14.73 -7.09 25.62
C MET A 400 -14.85 -7.49 24.14
N ALA A 401 -14.50 -8.73 23.78
CA ALA A 401 -14.62 -9.26 22.42
C ALA A 401 -16.09 -9.33 21.97
N SER A 402 -16.99 -9.75 22.85
CA SER A 402 -18.44 -9.76 22.59
C SER A 402 -18.96 -8.35 22.30
N TYR A 403 -18.51 -7.36 23.05
CA TYR A 403 -18.84 -5.95 22.81
C TYR A 403 -18.27 -5.43 21.48
N PHE A 404 -17.04 -5.81 21.11
CA PHE A 404 -16.51 -5.52 19.77
C PHE A 404 -17.37 -6.14 18.67
N GLY A 405 -17.85 -7.37 18.87
CA GLY A 405 -18.81 -8.01 17.97
C GLY A 405 -20.11 -7.21 17.84
N TYR A 406 -20.67 -6.72 18.95
CA TYR A 406 -21.83 -5.82 18.93
C TYR A 406 -21.56 -4.52 18.14
N LEU A 407 -20.39 -3.92 18.29
CA LEU A 407 -20.00 -2.77 17.48
C LEU A 407 -19.92 -3.15 16.00
N SER A 408 -19.37 -4.31 15.66
CA SER A 408 -19.35 -4.80 14.28
C SER A 408 -20.74 -4.93 13.68
N TYR A 409 -21.71 -5.42 14.45
CA TYR A 409 -23.13 -5.45 14.04
C TYR A 409 -23.68 -4.05 13.77
N ARG A 410 -23.45 -3.09 14.66
CA ARG A 410 -23.97 -1.72 14.54
C ARG A 410 -23.40 -0.96 13.33
N PHE A 411 -22.16 -1.24 12.96
CA PHE A 411 -21.49 -0.59 11.83
C PHE A 411 -21.57 -1.38 10.53
N ALA A 412 -21.92 -2.66 10.56
CA ALA A 412 -22.17 -3.40 9.33
C ALA A 412 -23.37 -2.80 8.58
N GLY A 413 -23.35 -2.90 7.26
CA GLY A 413 -24.48 -2.49 6.44
C GLY A 413 -24.13 -2.37 4.97
N TRP A 414 -25.14 -2.17 4.16
CA TRP A 414 -25.01 -2.02 2.72
C TRP A 414 -25.87 -0.87 2.22
N SER A 415 -25.57 -0.36 1.04
CA SER A 415 -26.40 0.62 0.35
C SER A 415 -26.24 0.42 -1.15
N ILE A 416 -27.33 0.62 -1.89
CA ILE A 416 -27.35 0.55 -3.35
C ILE A 416 -27.90 1.87 -3.88
N SER A 417 -27.27 2.35 -4.94
CA SER A 417 -27.79 3.39 -5.83
C SER A 417 -27.92 2.80 -7.25
N ASN A 418 -28.41 3.58 -8.22
CA ASN A 418 -28.63 3.08 -9.58
C ASN A 418 -27.39 2.39 -10.19
N TYR A 419 -26.20 2.96 -9.97
CA TYR A 419 -24.94 2.48 -10.55
C TYR A 419 -23.86 2.14 -9.52
N GLN A 420 -24.15 2.20 -8.21
CA GLN A 420 -23.14 2.04 -7.16
C GLN A 420 -23.61 1.09 -6.05
N LEU A 421 -22.69 0.25 -5.57
CA LEU A 421 -22.84 -0.58 -4.38
C LEU A 421 -21.86 -0.09 -3.30
N ALA A 422 -22.36 0.09 -2.08
CA ALA A 422 -21.57 0.39 -0.90
C ALA A 422 -21.70 -0.75 0.11
N LEU A 423 -20.56 -1.33 0.50
CA LEU A 423 -20.49 -2.39 1.49
C LEU A 423 -19.67 -1.91 2.68
N ARG A 424 -20.25 -1.93 3.88
CA ARG A 424 -19.63 -1.48 5.12
C ARG A 424 -19.52 -2.62 6.10
N SER A 425 -18.32 -2.87 6.59
CA SER A 425 -18.05 -3.87 7.62
C SER A 425 -17.01 -3.40 8.62
N ARG A 426 -16.94 -4.11 9.74
CA ARG A 426 -16.02 -3.78 10.83
C ARG A 426 -15.48 -5.06 11.45
N PHE A 427 -14.15 -5.17 11.48
CA PHE A 427 -13.43 -6.06 12.39
C PHE A 427 -12.90 -5.23 13.58
N LEU A 428 -11.73 -4.63 13.44
CA LEU A 428 -11.22 -3.62 14.38
C LEU A 428 -11.50 -2.19 13.88
N ASN A 429 -11.25 -1.96 12.60
CA ASN A 429 -11.51 -0.71 11.89
C ASN A 429 -12.81 -0.82 11.10
N VAL A 430 -13.51 0.30 10.91
CA VAL A 430 -14.64 0.33 9.96
C VAL A 430 -14.07 0.48 8.57
N ARG A 431 -14.47 -0.39 7.65
CA ARG A 431 -14.08 -0.35 6.24
C ARG A 431 -15.36 -0.23 5.42
N THR A 432 -15.44 0.81 4.61
CA THR A 432 -16.52 1.00 3.64
C THR A 432 -15.92 0.94 2.24
N VAL A 433 -16.46 0.07 1.39
CA VAL A 433 -16.02 -0.11 0.00
C VAL A 433 -17.14 0.34 -0.92
N TYR A 434 -16.86 1.32 -1.77
CA TYR A 434 -17.74 1.84 -2.81
C TYR A 434 -17.28 1.33 -4.16
N MET A 435 -18.19 0.71 -4.91
CA MET A 435 -17.91 0.07 -6.20
C MET A 435 -18.99 0.44 -7.19
N LEU A 436 -18.61 0.80 -8.42
CA LEU A 436 -19.57 0.99 -9.51
C LEU A 436 -19.98 -0.36 -10.09
N LYS A 437 -21.25 -0.49 -10.50
CA LYS A 437 -21.85 -1.72 -11.03
C LYS A 437 -21.04 -2.31 -12.18
N ASN A 438 -20.56 -1.47 -13.09
CA ASN A 438 -19.75 -1.87 -14.25
C ASN A 438 -18.28 -2.23 -13.92
N ARG A 439 -17.82 -1.96 -12.69
CA ARG A 439 -16.46 -2.28 -12.21
C ARG A 439 -16.42 -3.55 -11.34
N ILE A 440 -17.57 -4.02 -10.84
CA ILE A 440 -17.68 -5.27 -10.09
C ILE A 440 -17.41 -6.46 -11.03
N GLN A 441 -16.37 -7.23 -10.72
CA GLN A 441 -15.95 -8.41 -11.50
C GLN A 441 -16.72 -9.66 -11.09
N SER A 442 -16.88 -9.87 -9.78
CA SER A 442 -17.63 -10.98 -9.23
C SER A 442 -18.41 -10.54 -8.00
N MET A 443 -19.55 -11.19 -7.80
CA MET A 443 -20.38 -11.04 -6.61
C MET A 443 -20.78 -12.43 -6.14
N GLU A 444 -20.44 -12.75 -4.89
CA GLU A 444 -20.67 -14.07 -4.30
C GLU A 444 -21.61 -13.95 -3.12
N PHE A 445 -22.54 -14.90 -3.05
CA PHE A 445 -23.49 -15.04 -1.96
C PHE A 445 -23.22 -16.36 -1.27
N SER A 446 -22.75 -16.32 -0.04
CA SER A 446 -22.45 -17.52 0.73
C SER A 446 -23.40 -17.68 1.91
N TYR A 447 -23.77 -18.93 2.16
CA TYR A 447 -24.70 -19.31 3.21
C TYR A 447 -24.12 -20.50 3.97
N ASN A 448 -23.84 -20.31 5.25
CA ASN A 448 -23.59 -21.44 6.14
C ASN A 448 -24.92 -22.01 6.66
N TRP A 449 -24.93 -23.26 7.09
CA TRP A 449 -26.08 -23.95 7.67
C TRP A 449 -26.81 -23.13 8.76
N PHE A 450 -26.05 -22.49 9.67
CA PHE A 450 -26.62 -21.63 10.71
C PHE A 450 -27.24 -20.34 10.17
N GLN A 451 -26.67 -19.78 9.10
CA GLN A 451 -27.19 -18.60 8.41
C GLN A 451 -28.51 -18.94 7.72
N GLN A 452 -28.54 -20.08 7.01
CA GLN A 452 -29.71 -20.55 6.28
C GLN A 452 -30.91 -20.76 7.20
N ARG A 453 -30.72 -21.39 8.38
CA ARG A 453 -31.78 -21.55 9.40
C ARG A 453 -32.37 -20.23 9.91
N LYS A 454 -31.59 -19.15 9.90
CA LYS A 454 -32.00 -17.82 10.38
C LYS A 454 -32.38 -16.87 9.25
N GLY A 455 -32.43 -17.32 8.00
CA GLY A 455 -32.70 -16.46 6.84
C GLY A 455 -31.63 -15.38 6.64
N LEU A 456 -30.37 -15.68 6.97
CA LEU A 456 -29.24 -14.78 6.81
C LEU A 456 -28.29 -15.29 5.73
N GLY A 457 -27.41 -14.42 5.22
CA GLY A 457 -26.29 -14.81 4.37
C GLY A 457 -25.19 -13.77 4.36
N THR A 458 -24.10 -14.07 3.65
CA THR A 458 -22.96 -13.17 3.46
C THR A 458 -22.89 -12.77 2.00
N ILE A 459 -22.64 -11.48 1.75
CA ILE A 459 -22.30 -10.96 0.42
C ILE A 459 -20.83 -10.58 0.38
N SER A 460 -20.18 -10.94 -0.71
CA SER A 460 -18.92 -10.34 -1.11
C SER A 460 -18.98 -9.86 -2.56
N ALA A 461 -18.38 -8.70 -2.80
CA ALA A 461 -18.23 -8.14 -4.13
C ALA A 461 -16.77 -7.78 -4.36
N THR A 462 -16.24 -8.20 -5.49
CA THR A 462 -14.82 -8.06 -5.84
C THR A 462 -14.69 -7.19 -7.07
N VAL A 463 -13.83 -6.19 -6.99
CA VAL A 463 -13.40 -5.38 -8.13
C VAL A 463 -11.96 -5.69 -8.50
N MET A 464 -11.57 -5.32 -9.73
CA MET A 464 -10.21 -5.54 -10.21
C MET A 464 -9.20 -4.77 -9.36
N SER A 465 -8.22 -5.46 -8.76
CA SER A 465 -7.07 -4.80 -8.13
C SER A 465 -5.87 -5.74 -8.06
N GLY A 466 -4.78 -5.39 -8.75
CA GLY A 466 -3.55 -6.17 -8.72
C GLY A 466 -3.78 -7.70 -8.85
N ILE A 467 -3.28 -8.45 -7.86
CA ILE A 467 -3.24 -9.92 -7.86
C ILE A 467 -4.41 -10.56 -7.09
N GLY A 468 -4.95 -9.88 -6.07
CA GLY A 468 -5.94 -10.45 -5.15
C GLY A 468 -7.39 -10.04 -5.41
N GLY A 469 -7.62 -8.97 -6.18
CA GLY A 469 -8.92 -8.31 -6.25
C GLY A 469 -9.29 -7.63 -4.93
N ALA A 470 -9.88 -6.44 -5.00
CA ALA A 470 -10.25 -5.72 -3.78
C ALA A 470 -11.69 -6.11 -3.44
N GLN A 471 -11.86 -6.73 -2.29
CA GLN A 471 -13.14 -7.27 -1.86
C GLN A 471 -13.80 -6.37 -0.82
N GLY A 472 -15.07 -6.04 -1.05
CA GLY A 472 -16.01 -5.59 -0.02
C GLY A 472 -16.83 -6.78 0.46
N GLU A 473 -16.91 -6.99 1.77
CA GLU A 473 -17.69 -8.08 2.37
C GLU A 473 -18.57 -7.55 3.48
N VAL A 474 -19.84 -7.99 3.50
CA VAL A 474 -20.76 -7.81 4.62
C VAL A 474 -21.39 -9.15 4.97
N ILE A 475 -21.17 -9.56 6.22
CA ILE A 475 -21.71 -10.79 6.75
C ILE A 475 -23.11 -10.56 7.29
N ASP A 476 -23.91 -11.63 7.29
CA ASP A 476 -25.08 -11.76 8.15
C ASP A 476 -26.24 -10.82 7.79
N LEU A 477 -26.36 -10.48 6.51
CA LEU A 477 -27.47 -9.72 5.93
C LEU A 477 -28.73 -10.57 5.79
N ASP A 478 -29.87 -9.91 5.65
CA ASP A 478 -31.14 -10.58 5.37
C ASP A 478 -31.12 -11.23 3.99
N LYS A 479 -31.77 -12.38 3.84
CA LYS A 479 -31.84 -13.08 2.55
C LYS A 479 -32.58 -12.23 1.50
N GLU A 480 -33.57 -11.45 1.91
CA GLU A 480 -34.31 -10.52 1.04
C GLU A 480 -33.41 -9.37 0.55
N ASP A 481 -32.56 -8.83 1.43
CA ASP A 481 -31.55 -7.83 1.06
C ASP A 481 -30.57 -8.40 0.02
N LEU A 482 -30.09 -9.62 0.25
CA LEU A 482 -29.19 -10.30 -0.69
C LEU A 482 -29.84 -10.49 -2.07
N GLN A 483 -31.11 -10.85 -2.10
CA GLN A 483 -31.87 -10.97 -3.36
C GLN A 483 -32.04 -9.61 -4.06
N THR A 484 -32.24 -8.54 -3.30
CA THR A 484 -32.32 -7.17 -3.82
C THR A 484 -31.00 -6.78 -4.49
N ILE A 485 -29.88 -7.00 -3.80
CA ILE A 485 -28.54 -6.72 -4.34
C ILE A 485 -28.24 -7.58 -5.57
N TYR A 486 -28.60 -8.87 -5.54
CA TYR A 486 -28.44 -9.77 -6.67
C TYR A 486 -29.23 -9.31 -7.89
N THR A 487 -30.49 -8.93 -7.70
CA THR A 487 -31.37 -8.45 -8.78
C THR A 487 -30.85 -7.15 -9.37
N TRP A 488 -30.37 -6.24 -8.52
CA TRP A 488 -29.69 -5.03 -8.95
C TRP A 488 -28.44 -5.32 -9.79
N PHE A 489 -27.62 -6.30 -9.41
CA PHE A 489 -26.39 -6.63 -10.14
C PHE A 489 -26.66 -7.38 -11.45
N LYS A 490 -27.66 -8.26 -11.46
CA LYS A 490 -28.04 -9.08 -12.61
C LYS A 490 -28.31 -8.18 -13.82
N ARG A 491 -27.67 -8.49 -14.95
CA ARG A 491 -27.99 -7.83 -16.23
C ARG A 491 -29.40 -8.25 -16.64
N THR A 492 -30.31 -7.28 -16.71
CA THR A 492 -31.57 -7.44 -17.46
C THR A 492 -31.20 -7.63 -18.92
N LYS A 493 -31.62 -8.74 -19.54
CA LYS A 493 -31.48 -8.92 -20.99
C LYS A 493 -32.34 -7.84 -21.67
N GLY A 494 -31.73 -6.80 -22.20
CA GLY A 494 -32.46 -5.74 -22.93
C GLY A 494 -31.81 -4.36 -23.03
N GLU A 495 -30.69 -4.10 -22.33
CA GLU A 495 -29.91 -2.85 -22.46
C GLU A 495 -28.44 -3.14 -22.79
#